data_AF-A0A1C6I5M4-F1
#
_entry.id   AF-A0A1C6I5M4-F1
#
_cell.length_a   1.000
_cell.length_b   1.000
_cell.length_c   1.000
_cell.angle_alpha   90.00
_cell.angle_beta   90.00
_cell.angle_gamma   90.00
#
_symmetry.space_group_name_H-M   'P 1'
#
loop_
_entity.id
_entity.type
_entity.pdbx_description
1 polymer ?
#
loop_
_entity_poly.entity_id
_entity_poly.type
_entity_poly.pdbx_seq_one_letter_code
_entity_poly.pdbx_strand_id
1 'polypeptide(L)'
;MDNENQRELDVLAALEGIHRMQESIRDTELDMVVETGIIFLRLHYQRLPPGVARRLTEISPRDVAEVSEVIRENGATPEQRRSLGDRLASDAAVAQVIRAANVYRERLGYGPLESEVEA
;
A
#
# COMPACT_ATOMS: atom_id res chain seq x y z
N MET A 1 12.44 -18.96 15.75
CA MET A 1 11.81 -18.55 14.48
C MET A 1 12.93 -18.27 13.51
N ASP A 2 12.91 -18.93 12.37
CA ASP A 2 14.05 -18.92 11.44
C ASP A 2 14.15 -17.53 10.77
N ASN A 3 15.37 -17.10 10.44
CA ASN A 3 15.63 -15.75 9.90
C ASN A 3 14.85 -15.49 8.59
N GLU A 4 14.57 -16.56 7.84
CA GLU A 4 13.74 -16.52 6.63
C GLU A 4 12.26 -16.24 6.96
N ASN A 5 11.66 -16.96 7.90
CA ASN A 5 10.28 -16.72 8.32
C ASN A 5 10.09 -15.30 8.87
N GLN A 6 11.07 -14.76 9.60
CA GLN A 6 11.00 -13.35 10.06
C GLN A 6 10.99 -12.38 8.88
N ARG A 7 11.82 -12.60 7.86
CA ARG A 7 11.83 -11.75 6.65
C ARG A 7 10.51 -11.85 5.90
N GLU A 8 9.95 -13.05 5.77
CA GLU A 8 8.65 -13.23 5.11
C GLU A 8 7.51 -12.57 5.89
N LEU A 9 7.53 -12.64 7.23
CA LEU A 9 6.60 -11.91 8.09
C LEU A 9 6.74 -10.40 7.94
N ASP A 10 7.96 -9.88 7.86
CA ASP A 10 8.20 -8.44 7.69
C ASP A 10 7.69 -7.94 6.34
N VAL A 11 7.85 -8.74 5.28
CA VAL A 11 7.30 -8.44 3.95
C VAL A 11 5.78 -8.48 3.99
N LEU A 12 5.20 -9.52 4.59
CA LEU A 12 3.75 -9.65 4.71
C LEU A 12 3.15 -8.46 5.47
N ALA A 13 3.73 -8.09 6.60
CA ALA A 13 3.28 -6.95 7.40
C ALA A 13 3.34 -5.62 6.63
N ALA A 14 4.33 -5.44 5.76
CA ALA A 14 4.40 -4.28 4.88
C ALA A 14 3.29 -4.32 3.80
N LEU A 15 3.06 -5.45 3.14
CA LEU A 15 2.01 -5.58 2.12
C LEU A 15 0.60 -5.41 2.70
N GLU A 16 0.32 -6.00 3.86
CA GLU A 16 -0.96 -5.83 4.56
C GLU A 16 -1.16 -4.40 5.07
N GLY A 17 -0.06 -3.73 5.47
CA GLY A 17 -0.08 -2.31 5.80
C GLY A 17 -0.44 -1.43 4.60
N ILE A 18 0.13 -1.71 3.42
CA ILE A 18 -0.23 -1.02 2.17
C ILE A 18 -1.71 -1.25 1.85
N HIS A 19 -2.18 -2.50 1.88
CA HIS A 19 -3.58 -2.84 1.59
C HIS A 19 -4.55 -2.06 2.48
N ARG A 20 -4.32 -2.07 3.80
CA ARG A 20 -5.15 -1.35 4.77
C ARG A 20 -5.19 0.15 4.50
N MET A 21 -4.08 0.73 4.04
CA MET A 21 -4.05 2.15 3.70
C MET A 21 -4.79 2.43 2.39
N GLN A 22 -4.76 1.49 1.42
CA GLN A 22 -5.56 1.60 0.20
C GLN A 22 -7.06 1.56 0.50
N GLU A 23 -7.52 0.67 1.38
CA GLU A 23 -8.92 0.65 1.88
C GLU A 23 -9.26 1.99 2.53
N SER A 24 -8.46 2.44 3.49
CA SER A 24 -8.70 3.72 4.18
C SER A 24 -8.74 4.94 3.25
N ILE A 25 -7.96 4.95 2.16
CA ILE A 25 -7.98 6.01 1.15
C ILE A 25 -9.27 5.91 0.32
N ARG A 26 -9.71 4.71 -0.04
CA ARG A 26 -10.91 4.49 -0.89
C ARG A 26 -12.21 4.77 -0.15
N ASP A 27 -12.29 4.43 1.13
CA ASP A 27 -13.54 4.43 1.90
C ASP A 27 -13.92 5.78 2.52
N THR A 28 -13.28 6.87 2.08
CA THR A 28 -13.48 8.19 2.69
C THR A 28 -13.32 9.34 1.70
N GLU A 29 -14.05 10.42 1.96
CA GLU A 29 -13.86 11.72 1.31
C GLU A 29 -13.09 12.71 2.20
N LEU A 30 -12.76 12.34 3.44
CA LEU A 30 -12.07 13.22 4.39
C LEU A 30 -10.59 13.36 4.02
N ASP A 31 -10.20 14.57 3.64
CA ASP A 31 -8.83 14.89 3.21
C ASP A 31 -7.76 14.48 4.24
N MET A 32 -8.00 14.70 5.53
CA MET A 32 -7.05 14.29 6.59
C MET A 32 -6.80 12.77 6.63
N VAL A 33 -7.81 11.97 6.26
CA VAL A 33 -7.70 10.50 6.23
C VAL A 33 -6.97 10.07 4.96
N VAL A 34 -7.25 10.71 3.82
CA VAL A 34 -6.50 10.50 2.57
C VAL A 34 -5.03 10.85 2.77
N GLU A 35 -4.72 12.01 3.35
CA GLU A 35 -3.37 12.47 3.67
C GLU A 35 -2.63 11.46 4.56
N THR A 36 -3.27 11.04 5.64
CA THR A 36 -2.70 10.03 6.55
C THR A 36 -2.46 8.71 5.82
N GLY A 37 -3.43 8.26 5.02
CA GLY A 37 -3.35 7.03 4.24
C GLY A 37 -2.16 7.03 3.28
N ILE A 38 -1.94 8.10 2.50
CA ILE A 38 -0.82 8.18 1.56
C ILE A 38 0.55 8.20 2.28
N ILE A 39 0.64 8.82 3.46
CA ILE A 39 1.85 8.83 4.29
C ILE A 39 2.20 7.42 4.73
N PHE A 40 1.24 6.72 5.36
CA PHE A 40 1.48 5.38 5.89
C PHE A 40 1.68 4.36 4.78
N LEU A 41 0.98 4.48 3.64
CA LEU A 41 1.20 3.66 2.46
C LEU A 41 2.66 3.75 2.00
N ARG A 42 3.20 4.98 1.89
CA ARG A 42 4.61 5.19 1.56
C ARG A 42 5.55 4.55 2.57
N LEU A 43 5.29 4.72 3.86
CA LEU A 43 6.12 4.12 4.92
C LEU A 43 6.14 2.59 4.82
N HIS A 44 5.00 1.96 4.56
CA HIS A 44 4.95 0.52 4.34
C HIS A 44 5.65 0.10 3.04
N TYR A 45 5.46 0.83 1.93
CA TYR A 45 6.16 0.58 0.67
C TYR A 45 7.68 0.64 0.82
N GLN A 46 8.20 1.62 1.57
CA GLN A 46 9.64 1.79 1.83
C GLN A 46 10.25 0.66 2.68
N ARG A 47 9.42 -0.09 3.43
CA ARG A 47 9.86 -1.26 4.20
C ARG A 47 9.99 -2.52 3.35
N LEU A 48 9.44 -2.54 2.13
CA LEU A 48 9.55 -3.69 1.25
C LEU A 48 11.01 -3.88 0.79
N PRO A 49 11.50 -5.13 0.72
CA PRO A 49 12.76 -5.41 0.05
C PRO A 49 12.71 -4.93 -1.42
N PRO A 50 13.83 -4.43 -1.98
CA PRO A 50 13.84 -3.85 -3.33
C PRO A 50 13.31 -4.79 -4.42
N GLY A 51 13.53 -6.10 -4.27
CA GLY A 51 13.03 -7.12 -5.19
C GLY A 51 11.50 -7.30 -5.14
N VAL A 52 10.87 -7.04 -3.99
CA VAL A 52 9.41 -7.09 -3.83
C VAL A 52 8.80 -5.81 -4.37
N ALA A 53 9.32 -4.65 -3.95
CA ALA A 53 8.85 -3.35 -4.42
C ALA A 53 8.86 -3.22 -5.96
N ARG A 54 9.93 -3.70 -6.62
CA ARG A 54 10.04 -3.69 -8.10
C ARG A 54 8.96 -4.52 -8.81
N ARG A 55 8.40 -5.53 -8.14
CA ARG A 55 7.34 -6.39 -8.69
C ARG A 55 5.95 -5.81 -8.49
N LEU A 56 5.80 -4.80 -7.62
CA LEU A 56 4.55 -4.04 -7.48
C LEU A 56 4.45 -2.96 -8.57
N THR A 57 4.20 -3.40 -9.80
CA THR A 57 4.15 -2.54 -11.00
C THR A 57 2.97 -1.57 -11.02
N GLU A 58 1.88 -1.88 -10.32
CA GLU A 58 0.68 -1.03 -10.25
C GLU A 58 0.83 0.10 -9.21
N ILE A 59 1.85 0.03 -8.34
CA ILE A 59 2.24 1.14 -7.46
C ILE A 59 3.47 1.81 -8.05
N SER A 60 3.24 2.94 -8.70
CA SER A 60 4.29 3.76 -9.30
C SER A 60 5.29 4.28 -8.25
N PRO A 61 6.60 3.98 -8.36
CA PRO A 61 7.62 4.55 -7.48
C PRO A 61 7.66 6.09 -7.54
N ARG A 62 7.23 6.68 -8.66
CA ARG A 62 7.12 8.13 -8.82
C ARG A 62 6.01 8.70 -7.95
N ASP A 63 4.84 8.05 -7.94
CA ASP A 63 3.71 8.46 -7.09
C ASP A 63 4.08 8.32 -5.59
N VAL A 64 4.79 7.25 -5.23
CA VAL A 64 5.32 7.09 -3.86
C VAL A 64 6.32 8.21 -3.49
N ALA A 65 7.13 8.67 -4.44
CA ALA A 65 8.05 9.78 -4.21
C ALA A 65 7.32 11.13 -4.09
N GLU A 66 6.25 11.34 -4.87
CA GLU A 66 5.40 12.55 -4.88
C GLU A 66 4.73 12.82 -3.52
N VAL A 67 4.50 11.78 -2.71
CA VAL A 67 3.96 11.92 -1.34
C VAL A 67 4.72 12.98 -0.52
N SER A 68 6.05 13.04 -0.64
CA SER A 68 6.85 14.04 0.09
C SER A 68 6.52 15.49 -0.28
N GLU A 69 6.09 15.73 -1.51
CA GLU A 69 5.72 17.07 -1.98
C GLU A 69 4.31 17.45 -1.52
N VAL A 70 3.36 16.51 -1.57
CA VAL A 70 1.94 16.80 -1.28
C VAL A 70 1.63 16.94 0.21
N ILE A 71 2.48 16.40 1.10
CA ILE A 71 2.34 16.50 2.57
C ILE A 71 3.14 17.65 3.18
N ARG A 72 3.90 18.39 2.37
CA ARG A 72 4.57 19.59 2.85
C ARG A 72 3.49 20.61 3.24
N GLU A 73 3.76 21.45 4.24
CA GLU A 73 2.88 22.55 4.61
C GLU A 73 2.62 23.44 3.36
N ASN A 74 1.34 23.67 3.03
CA ASN A 74 0.89 24.32 1.79
C ASN A 74 1.39 23.65 0.48
N GLY A 75 1.79 22.37 0.53
CA GLY A 75 2.42 21.64 -0.56
C GLY A 75 1.44 21.11 -1.62
N ALA A 76 0.19 20.87 -1.23
CA ALA A 76 -0.88 20.44 -2.14
C ALA A 76 -2.27 20.81 -1.62
N THR A 77 -3.23 20.93 -2.55
CA THR A 77 -4.66 21.03 -2.23
C THR A 77 -5.25 19.65 -1.89
N PRO A 78 -6.40 19.59 -1.22
CA PRO A 78 -7.11 18.34 -0.97
C PRO A 78 -7.35 17.50 -2.24
N GLU A 79 -7.69 18.16 -3.36
CA GLU A 79 -7.94 17.49 -4.65
C GLU A 79 -6.67 16.84 -5.21
N GLN A 80 -5.51 17.48 -5.03
CA GLN A 80 -4.23 16.92 -5.44
C GLN A 80 -3.85 15.69 -4.59
N ARG A 81 -4.06 15.75 -3.26
CA ARG A 81 -3.88 14.59 -2.38
C ARG A 81 -4.84 13.47 -2.74
N ARG A 82 -6.11 13.77 -3.01
CA ARG A 82 -7.10 12.80 -3.50
C ARG A 82 -6.65 12.14 -4.79
N SER A 83 -6.23 12.93 -5.78
CA SER A 83 -5.75 12.39 -7.06
C SER A 83 -4.53 11.48 -6.90
N LEU A 84 -3.60 11.81 -6.00
CA LEU A 84 -2.48 10.91 -5.69
C LEU A 84 -2.96 9.64 -4.98
N GLY A 85 -3.86 9.78 -4.01
CA GLY A 85 -4.51 8.67 -3.31
C GLY A 85 -5.19 7.70 -4.27
N ASP A 86 -5.96 8.20 -5.25
CA ASP A 86 -6.64 7.39 -6.26
C ASP A 86 -5.66 6.59 -7.13
N ARG A 87 -4.48 7.14 -7.44
CA ARG A 87 -3.44 6.40 -8.17
C ARG A 87 -2.82 5.30 -7.31
N LEU A 88 -2.45 5.63 -6.06
CA LEU A 88 -1.82 4.71 -5.11
C LEU A 88 -2.77 3.59 -4.63
N ALA A 89 -4.07 3.86 -4.62
CA ALA A 89 -5.13 2.95 -4.18
C ALA A 89 -6.08 2.56 -5.31
N SER A 90 -5.61 2.59 -6.56
CA SER A 90 -6.39 2.12 -7.71
C SER A 90 -6.75 0.63 -7.56
N ASP A 91 -7.83 0.19 -8.20
CA ASP A 91 -8.27 -1.22 -8.13
C ASP A 91 -7.17 -2.20 -8.58
N ALA A 92 -6.37 -1.81 -9.59
CA ALA A 92 -5.24 -2.59 -10.05
C ALA A 92 -4.14 -2.70 -8.98
N ALA A 93 -3.83 -1.59 -8.31
CA ALA A 93 -2.87 -1.55 -7.22
C ALA A 93 -3.32 -2.39 -6.02
N VAL A 94 -4.59 -2.28 -5.61
CA VAL A 94 -5.19 -3.09 -4.55
C VAL A 94 -5.11 -4.57 -4.89
N ALA A 95 -5.60 -4.96 -6.08
CA ALA A 95 -5.59 -6.35 -6.51
C ALA A 95 -4.16 -6.93 -6.58
N GLN A 96 -3.17 -6.14 -6.98
CA GLN A 96 -1.77 -6.58 -7.00
C GLN A 96 -1.22 -6.77 -5.58
N VAL A 97 -1.49 -5.87 -4.65
CA VAL A 97 -1.03 -5.98 -3.26
C VAL A 97 -1.65 -7.20 -2.58
N ILE A 98 -2.95 -7.46 -2.78
CA ILE A 98 -3.61 -8.68 -2.28
C ILE A 98 -2.92 -9.93 -2.83
N ARG A 99 -2.70 -10.01 -4.14
CA ARG A 99 -2.00 -11.15 -4.76
C ARG A 99 -0.59 -11.34 -4.17
N ALA A 100 0.16 -10.25 -3.99
CA ALA A 100 1.49 -10.30 -3.41
C ALA A 100 1.45 -10.76 -1.95
N ALA A 101 0.53 -10.23 -1.14
CA ALA A 101 0.36 -10.63 0.26
C ALA A 101 -0.01 -12.12 0.36
N ASN A 102 -0.89 -12.61 -0.49
CA ASN A 102 -1.32 -14.01 -0.51
C ASN A 102 -0.17 -14.98 -0.80
N VAL A 103 0.82 -14.60 -1.62
CA VAL A 103 2.04 -15.40 -1.81
C VAL A 103 2.81 -15.58 -0.50
N TYR A 104 2.94 -14.54 0.31
CA TYR A 104 3.64 -14.63 1.60
C TYR A 104 2.80 -15.32 2.68
N ARG A 105 1.48 -15.12 2.66
CA ARG A 105 0.55 -15.83 3.55
C ARG A 105 0.61 -17.33 3.33
N GLU A 106 0.61 -17.79 2.09
CA GLU A 106 0.73 -19.21 1.76
C GLU A 106 2.04 -19.81 2.29
N ARG A 107 3.18 -19.14 2.08
CA ARG A 107 4.49 -19.61 2.57
C ARG A 107 4.57 -19.70 4.08
N LEU A 108 3.88 -18.80 4.78
CA LEU A 108 3.82 -18.75 6.24
C LEU A 108 2.70 -19.63 6.83
N GLY A 109 1.88 -20.30 5.99
CA GLY A 109 0.79 -21.17 6.42
C GLY A 109 -0.50 -20.45 6.84
N TYR A 110 -0.69 -19.19 6.45
CA TYR A 110 -1.93 -18.44 6.65
C TYR A 110 -2.92 -18.64 5.49
N GLY A 111 -4.22 -18.54 5.75
CA GLY A 111 -5.26 -18.51 4.71
C GLY A 111 -5.22 -17.21 3.90
N PRO A 112 -5.81 -17.15 2.69
CA PRO A 112 -5.74 -15.96 1.83
C PRO A 112 -6.45 -14.75 2.44
N LEU A 113 -6.02 -13.55 2.06
CA LEU A 113 -6.83 -12.34 2.14
C LEU A 113 -7.92 -12.46 1.08
N GLU A 114 -9.17 -12.33 1.51
CA GLU A 114 -10.31 -12.22 0.61
C GLU A 114 -10.21 -10.89 -0.13
N SER A 115 -10.34 -10.92 -1.45
CA SER A 115 -10.54 -9.68 -2.21
C SER A 115 -12.01 -9.29 -2.08
N GLU A 116 -12.30 -8.04 -1.76
CA GLU A 116 -13.66 -7.46 -1.86
C GLU A 116 -14.12 -7.31 -3.33
N VAL A 117 -14.01 -8.38 -4.12
CA VAL A 117 -14.59 -8.50 -5.46
C VAL A 117 -15.62 -9.62 -5.42
N GLU A 118 -16.53 -9.56 -4.46
CA GLU A 118 -17.80 -10.30 -4.47
C GLU A 118 -18.86 -9.47 -3.74
N ALA A 119 -19.52 -8.59 -4.50
CA ALA A 119 -20.92 -8.18 -4.34
C ALA A 119 -21.42 -7.54 -5.65
#